data_AF-A0A1G0EUY5-F1
#
_entry.id   AF-A0A1G0EUY5-F1
#
_cell.length_a   1.000
_cell.length_b   1.000
_cell.length_c   1.000
_cell.angle_alpha   90.00
_cell.angle_beta   90.00
_cell.angle_gamma   90.00
#
_symmetry.space_group_name_H-M   'P 1'
#
loop_
_entity.id
_entity.type
_entity.pdbx_description
1 polymer ?
#
loop_
_entity_poly.entity_id
_entity_poly.type
_entity_poly.pdbx_seq_one_letter_code
_entity_poly.pdbx_strand_id
1 'polypeptide(L)' 'MSLPALDNLVRIGQLKAEPCNEAEVRRMLAMARVRLADAQLSILSPQGRFTSAYNAAHAAALAALRLEVSLARD' A
#
# COMPACT_ATOMS: atom_id res chain seq x y z
N MET A 1 -11.22 3.30 12.45
CA MET A 1 -12.51 3.89 12.86
C MET A 1 -13.28 4.24 11.60
N SER A 2 -14.48 3.69 11.39
CA SER A 2 -15.33 4.10 10.26
C SER A 2 -15.91 5.49 10.51
N LEU A 3 -16.09 6.27 9.44
CA LEU A 3 -16.74 7.57 9.50
C LEU A 3 -18.25 7.35 9.35
N PRO A 4 -19.10 7.75 10.32
CA PRO A 4 -20.54 7.49 10.29
C PRO A 4 -21.25 8.00 9.03
N ALA A 5 -20.72 9.08 8.42
CA ALA A 5 -21.21 9.61 7.16
C ALA A 5 -20.99 8.64 5.99
N LEU A 6 -19.86 7.94 5.94
CA LEU A 6 -19.55 6.95 4.90
C LEU A 6 -20.40 5.70 5.06
N ASP A 7 -20.60 5.22 6.28
CA ASP A 7 -21.41 4.02 6.55
C ASP A 7 -22.88 4.22 6.11
N ASN A 8 -23.41 5.44 6.31
CA ASN A 8 -24.72 5.81 5.80
C ASN A 8 -24.80 5.71 4.28
N LEU A 9 -23.77 6.17 3.56
CA LEU A 9 -23.71 6.09 2.10
C LEU A 9 -23.63 4.64 1.60
N VAL A 10 -22.90 3.77 2.32
CA VAL A 10 -22.87 2.32 2.03
C VAL A 10 -24.25 1.70 2.22
N ARG A 11 -24.93 2.02 3.35
CA ARG A 11 -26.27 1.51 3.67
C ARG A 11 -27.32 1.87 2.62
N ILE A 12 -27.29 3.09 2.08
CA ILE A 12 -28.24 3.54 1.04
C ILE A 12 -27.78 3.19 -0.38
N GLY A 13 -26.69 2.43 -0.54
CA GLY A 13 -26.17 1.98 -1.84
C GLY A 13 -25.51 3.07 -2.68
N GLN A 14 -25.24 4.25 -2.11
CA GLN A 14 -24.56 5.37 -2.79
C GLN A 14 -23.03 5.25 -2.73
N LEU A 15 -22.51 4.34 -1.92
CA LEU A 15 -21.09 4.00 -1.86
C LEU A 15 -20.92 2.48 -1.80
N LYS A 16 -19.93 1.93 -2.51
CA LYS A 16 -19.58 0.51 -2.41
C LYS A 16 -18.48 0.33 -1.38
N ALA A 17 -18.67 -0.61 -0.47
CA ALA A 17 -17.58 -1.08 0.38
C ALA A 17 -16.59 -1.84 -0.50
N GLU A 18 -15.37 -1.31 -0.63
CA GLU A 18 -14.27 -2.04 -1.27
C GLU A 18 -13.72 -3.09 -0.28
N PRO A 19 -13.73 -4.38 -0.64
CA PRO A 19 -13.16 -5.42 0.22
C PRO A 19 -11.64 -5.33 0.24
N CYS A 20 -11.04 -5.83 1.31
CA CYS A 20 -9.59 -5.95 1.39
C CYS A 20 -9.07 -6.86 0.26
N ASN A 21 -8.13 -6.36 -0.53
CA ASN A 21 -7.49 -7.11 -1.59
C ASN A 21 -6.10 -7.56 -1.13
N GLU A 22 -6.03 -8.68 -0.41
CA GLU A 22 -4.75 -9.21 0.05
C GLU A 22 -3.76 -9.49 -1.10
N ALA A 23 -4.28 -9.83 -2.29
CA ALA A 23 -3.43 -10.04 -3.46
C ALA A 23 -2.76 -8.73 -3.90
N GLU A 24 -3.45 -7.60 -3.80
CA GLU A 24 -2.86 -6.28 -4.03
C GLU A 24 -1.77 -5.96 -3.01
N VAL A 25 -2.03 -6.19 -1.72
CA VAL A 25 -1.03 -6.00 -0.65
C VAL A 25 0.21 -6.86 -0.92
N ARG A 26 0.03 -8.14 -1.27
CA ARG A 26 1.14 -9.04 -1.60
C ARG A 26 1.95 -8.53 -2.80
N ARG A 27 1.30 -8.01 -3.84
CA ARG A 27 1.98 -7.41 -5.00
C ARG A 27 2.78 -6.18 -4.60
N MET A 28 2.20 -5.29 -3.78
CA MET A 28 2.91 -4.11 -3.28
C MET A 28 4.16 -4.47 -2.48
N LEU A 29 4.05 -5.45 -1.58
CA LEU A 29 5.20 -5.92 -0.80
C LEU A 29 6.26 -6.60 -1.68
N ALA A 30 5.86 -7.35 -2.70
CA ALA A 30 6.80 -7.92 -3.67
C ALA A 30 7.55 -6.82 -4.43
N MET A 31 6.85 -5.78 -4.91
CA MET A 31 7.46 -4.62 -5.55
C MET A 31 8.41 -3.87 -4.61
N ALA A 32 8.03 -3.69 -3.35
CA ALA A 32 8.89 -3.04 -2.35
C ALA A 32 10.21 -3.78 -2.18
N ARG A 33 10.17 -5.12 -2.10
CA ARG A 33 11.38 -5.97 -1.97
C ARG A 33 12.30 -5.86 -3.18
N VAL A 34 11.74 -5.91 -4.40
CA VAL A 34 12.52 -5.75 -5.64
C VAL A 34 13.22 -4.40 -5.65
N ARG A 35 12.50 -3.32 -5.38
CA ARG A 35 13.07 -1.97 -5.36
C ARG A 35 14.12 -1.77 -4.26
N LEU A 36 13.94 -2.43 -3.12
CA LEU A 36 14.94 -2.42 -2.06
C LEU A 36 16.22 -3.13 -2.49
N ALA A 37 16.11 -4.25 -3.20
CA ALA A 37 17.27 -4.94 -3.77
C ALA A 37 17.98 -4.06 -4.83
N ASP A 38 17.22 -3.41 -5.72
CA ASP A 38 17.77 -2.49 -6.72
C ASP A 38 18.54 -1.32 -6.08
N ALA A 39 18.07 -0.82 -4.93
CA ALA A 39 18.75 0.24 -4.20
C ALA A 39 20.15 -0.15 -3.71
N GLN A 40 20.46 -1.45 -3.61
CA GLN A 40 21.78 -1.96 -3.21
C GLN A 40 22.74 -2.16 -4.39
N LEU A 41 22.28 -2.00 -5.64
CA LEU A 41 23.12 -2.16 -6.82
C LEU A 41 24.14 -1.03 -6.93
N SER A 42 25.42 -1.35 -6.70
CA SER A 42 26.54 -0.39 -6.73
C SER A 42 26.83 0.21 -8.10
N ILE A 43 26.35 -0.44 -9.18
CA ILE A 43 26.43 0.06 -10.56
C ILE A 43 25.54 1.30 -10.79
N LEU A 44 24.52 1.51 -9.96
CA LEU A 44 23.63 2.65 -10.08
C LEU A 44 24.20 3.90 -9.40
N SER A 45 23.84 5.06 -9.94
CA SER A 45 24.18 6.35 -9.33
C SER A 45 23.54 6.49 -7.93
N PRO A 46 24.09 7.36 -7.05
CA PRO A 46 23.45 7.67 -5.77
C PRO A 46 21.98 8.08 -5.90
N GLN A 47 21.64 8.88 -6.93
CA GLN A 47 20.26 9.29 -7.20
C GLN A 47 19.36 8.12 -7.64
N GLY A 48 19.90 7.19 -8.44
CA GLY A 48 19.19 5.97 -8.84
C GLY A 48 18.88 5.08 -7.63
N ARG A 49 19.88 4.84 -6.77
CA ARG A 49 19.71 4.08 -5.53
C ARG A 49 18.72 4.73 -4.57
N PHE A 50 18.77 6.06 -4.43
CA PHE A 50 17.80 6.82 -3.64
C PHE A 50 16.37 6.63 -4.16
N THR A 51 16.17 6.78 -5.47
CA THR A 51 14.85 6.60 -6.11
C THR A 51 14.30 5.19 -5.84
N SER A 52 15.15 4.16 -5.94
CA SER A 52 14.76 2.78 -5.64
C SER A 52 14.39 2.60 -4.17
N ALA A 53 15.21 3.10 -3.23
CA ALA A 53 14.95 3.00 -1.79
C ALA A 53 13.66 3.75 -1.38
N TYR A 54 13.46 4.96 -1.90
CA TYR A 54 12.25 5.74 -1.64
C TYR A 54 11.00 5.01 -2.14
N ASN A 55 11.03 4.50 -3.37
CA ASN A 55 9.89 3.79 -3.94
C ASN A 55 9.62 2.44 -3.23
N ALA A 56 10.66 1.80 -2.68
CA ALA A 56 10.49 0.62 -1.83
C ALA A 56 9.74 0.97 -0.53
N ALA A 57 10.18 2.02 0.17
CA ALA A 57 9.53 2.49 1.40
C ALA A 57 8.10 2.94 1.14
N HIS A 58 7.86 3.67 0.04
CA HIS A 58 6.54 4.11 -0.36
C HIS A 58 5.58 2.94 -0.61
N ALA A 59 6.01 1.92 -1.36
CA ALA A 59 5.19 0.74 -1.63
C ALA A 59 4.88 -0.05 -0.34
N ALA A 60 5.85 -0.17 0.58
CA ALA A 60 5.63 -0.82 1.87
C ALA A 60 4.66 -0.04 2.78
N ALA A 61 4.78 1.28 2.84
CA ALA A 61 3.87 2.13 3.60
C ALA A 61 2.43 2.06 3.05
N LEU A 62 2.28 2.07 1.72
CA LEU A 62 0.97 1.94 1.08
C LEU A 62 0.34 0.56 1.36
N ALA A 63 1.13 -0.51 1.33
CA ALA A 63 0.68 -1.85 1.70
C ALA A 63 0.19 -1.90 3.16
N ALA A 64 0.91 -1.25 4.09
CA ALA A 64 0.50 -1.16 5.49
C ALA A 64 -0.82 -0.41 5.67
N LEU A 65 -1.00 0.74 5.00
CA LEU A 65 -2.26 1.49 5.04
C LEU A 65 -3.44 0.68 4.49
N ARG A 66 -3.21 -0.16 3.48
CA ARG A 66 -4.26 -1.06 2.96
C ARG A 66 -4.62 -2.19 3.93
N LEU A 67 -3.67 -2.67 4.71
CA LEU A 67 -3.93 -3.64 5.78
C LEU A 67 -4.64 -3.00 6.98
N GLU A 68 -4.29 -1.78 7.37
CA GLU A 68 -4.93 -1.09 8.51
C GLU A 68 -6.42 -0.83 8.27
N VAL A 69 -6.79 -0.46 7.05
CA VAL A 69 -8.20 -0.34 6.64
C VAL A 69 -8.94 -1.67 6.78
N SER A 70 -8.24 -2.81 6.65
CA SER A 70 -8.82 -4.15 6.85
C SER A 70 -9.05 -4.43 8.33
N LEU A 71 -8.05 -4.24 9.19
CA LEU A 71 -8.13 -4.54 10.63
C LEU A 71 -9.12 -3.63 11.37
N ALA A 72 -9.42 -2.45 10.84
CA ALA A 72 -10.40 -1.54 11.42
C ALA A 72 -11.86 -1.85 11.01
N ARG A 73 -12.09 -2.88 10.18
CA ARG A 73 -13.40 -3.30 9.69
C ARG A 73 -13.87 -4.67 10.22
N ASP A 74 -12.96 -5.43 10.84
CA ASP A 74 -13.26 -6.61 11.65
C ASP A 74 -13.58 -6.22 13.10
#